data_AF-A0AAW2BF96-F1
#
_entry.id   AF-A0AAW2BF96-F1
#
_cell.length_a   1.000
_cell.length_b   1.000
_cell.length_c   1.000
_cell.angle_alpha   90.00
_cell.angle_beta   90.00
_cell.angle_gamma   90.00
#
_symmetry.space_group_name_H-M   'P 1'
#
loop_
_entity.id
_entity.type
_entity.pdbx_description
1 polymer ?
#
loop_
_entity_poly.entity_id
_entity_poly.type
_entity_poly.pdbx_seq_one_letter_code
_entity_poly.pdbx_strand_id
1 'polypeptide(L)'
;MEDSAPAIVAVNEGDQAKRVLEGEANAKATGPHYPTNFIGKHRMSAAITNLQSQITAIREELEQVEALGKSSAVCQELISSVEPIPDPLLPSTMGPADVSWDRWFRGAHDSKNQKRWI
;
A
#
# COMPACT_ATOMS: atom_id res chain seq x y z
N MET A 1 27.04 -23.81 -49.53
CA MET A 1 28.31 -23.23 -50.01
C MET A 1 27.99 -21.78 -50.33
N GLU A 2 28.39 -20.77 -49.59
CA GLU A 2 29.40 -20.69 -48.53
C GLU A 2 29.03 -19.54 -47.58
N ASP A 3 29.49 -19.68 -46.35
CA ASP A 3 29.51 -18.68 -45.30
C ASP A 3 30.26 -17.41 -45.71
N SER A 4 29.85 -16.24 -45.21
CA SER A 4 30.82 -15.19 -44.85
C SER A 4 30.15 -14.09 -44.01
N ALA A 5 30.44 -14.09 -42.71
CA ALA A 5 30.16 -12.99 -41.79
C ALA A 5 31.32 -11.99 -41.82
N PRO A 6 31.07 -10.67 -41.80
CA PRO A 6 32.14 -9.70 -41.59
C PRO A 6 32.39 -9.43 -40.10
N ALA A 7 33.67 -9.50 -39.74
CA ALA A 7 34.25 -9.31 -38.42
C ALA A 7 34.02 -7.90 -37.86
N ILE A 8 33.64 -7.82 -36.57
CA ILE A 8 33.66 -6.59 -35.79
C ILE A 8 35.02 -6.49 -35.09
N VAL A 9 35.70 -5.38 -35.35
CA VAL A 9 37.02 -4.99 -34.87
C VAL A 9 37.00 -4.79 -33.34
N ALA A 10 37.84 -5.55 -32.64
CA ALA A 10 38.15 -5.34 -31.24
C ALA A 10 39.09 -4.12 -31.10
N VAL A 11 38.63 -3.07 -30.42
CA VAL A 11 39.48 -1.94 -30.03
C VAL A 11 40.05 -2.24 -28.64
N ASN A 12 41.37 -2.31 -28.60
CA ASN A 12 42.22 -2.57 -27.46
C ASN A 12 42.46 -1.29 -26.65
N GLU A 13 41.84 -1.20 -25.47
CA GLU A 13 42.05 -0.09 -24.52
C GLU A 13 43.21 -0.45 -23.60
N GLY A 14 44.41 0.04 -23.97
CA GLY A 14 45.63 -0.14 -23.22
C GLY A 14 46.45 1.15 -23.23
N ASP A 15 46.72 1.63 -22.00
CA ASP A 15 47.77 2.57 -21.62
C ASP A 15 47.78 3.97 -22.25
N GLN A 16 47.39 4.98 -21.45
CA GLN A 16 48.19 6.20 -21.28
C GLN A 16 48.16 6.71 -19.83
N ALA A 17 49.16 6.25 -19.08
CA ALA A 17 50.02 7.00 -18.17
C ALA A 17 49.46 8.19 -17.37
N LYS A 18 49.38 7.95 -16.05
CA LYS A 18 49.58 8.88 -14.95
C LYS A 18 50.61 9.98 -15.26
N ARG A 19 50.23 11.26 -15.18
CA ARG A 19 51.15 12.37 -14.90
C ARG A 19 50.49 13.47 -14.07
N VAL A 20 51.12 13.69 -12.91
CA VAL A 20 51.25 14.95 -12.16
C VAL A 20 50.02 15.39 -11.36
N LEU A 21 50.02 14.90 -10.11
CA LEU A 21 49.52 15.63 -8.94
C LEU A 21 50.40 16.86 -8.68
N GLU A 22 49.78 17.86 -8.06
CA GLU A 22 50.34 19.03 -7.36
C GLU A 22 50.30 20.38 -8.09
N GLY A 23 49.54 21.30 -7.49
CA GLY A 23 49.31 22.67 -7.90
C GLY A 23 48.18 23.28 -7.07
N GLU A 24 48.50 23.69 -5.84
CA GLU A 24 47.63 24.38 -4.87
C GLU A 24 47.15 25.75 -5.39
N ALA A 25 45.91 26.14 -5.04
CA ALA A 25 45.59 27.43 -4.38
C ALA A 25 44.07 27.75 -4.45
N ASN A 26 43.42 27.58 -3.31
CA ASN A 26 42.40 28.45 -2.71
C ASN A 26 41.81 29.57 -3.60
N ALA A 27 40.58 29.35 -4.09
CA ALA A 27 39.65 30.42 -4.40
C ALA A 27 38.29 30.07 -3.78
N LYS A 28 37.95 30.75 -2.68
CA LYS A 28 36.65 30.70 -2.01
C LYS A 28 35.59 31.27 -2.95
N ALA A 29 34.97 30.42 -3.77
CA ALA A 29 33.82 30.78 -4.58
C ALA A 29 32.55 30.80 -3.70
N THR A 30 32.21 31.97 -3.18
CA THR A 30 30.85 32.24 -2.70
C THR A 30 29.94 32.41 -3.91
N GLY A 31 29.55 31.29 -4.52
CA GLY A 31 28.49 31.23 -5.51
C GLY A 31 27.10 31.33 -4.85
N PRO A 32 26.03 31.60 -5.62
CA PRO A 32 24.68 31.68 -5.10
C PRO A 32 24.32 30.37 -4.39
N HIS A 33 23.83 30.47 -3.16
CA HIS A 33 23.27 29.32 -2.43
C HIS A 33 21.95 28.92 -3.09
N TYR A 34 22.05 28.17 -4.19
CA TYR A 34 20.96 27.31 -4.62
C TYR A 34 20.66 26.37 -3.44
N PRO A 35 19.40 26.17 -3.02
CA PRO A 35 19.08 25.15 -2.05
C PRO A 35 19.55 23.84 -2.66
N THR A 36 20.73 23.41 -2.25
CA THR A 36 21.29 22.16 -2.72
C THR A 36 20.32 21.13 -2.18
N ASN A 37 19.55 20.49 -3.05
CA ASN A 37 18.77 19.31 -2.68
C ASN A 37 19.78 18.18 -2.42
N PHE A 38 20.64 18.35 -1.41
CA PHE A 38 21.47 17.32 -0.84
C PHE A 38 20.51 16.41 -0.07
N ILE A 39 19.80 15.57 -0.82
CA ILE A 39 19.30 14.33 -0.27
C ILE A 39 20.57 13.57 0.11
N GLY A 40 20.94 13.66 1.39
CA GLY A 40 22.11 12.96 1.91
C GLY A 40 22.03 11.48 1.53
N LYS A 41 23.19 10.85 1.30
CA LYS A 41 23.29 9.44 0.86
C LYS A 41 22.39 8.49 1.67
N HIS A 42 22.24 8.74 2.97
CA HIS A 42 21.33 8.02 3.87
C HIS A 42 19.85 8.20 3.55
N ARG A 43 19.42 9.41 3.21
CA ARG A 43 18.03 9.69 2.81
C ARG A 43 17.70 9.01 1.49
N MET A 44 18.65 9.01 0.55
CA MET A 44 18.47 8.34 -0.74
C MET A 44 18.40 6.83 -0.58
N SER A 45 19.29 6.23 0.20
CA SER A 45 19.24 4.79 0.52
C SER A 45 17.97 4.41 1.26
N ALA A 46 17.52 5.19 2.25
CA ALA A 46 16.25 4.95 2.94
C ALA A 46 15.03 5.03 1.99
N ALA A 47 15.03 5.97 1.05
CA ALA A 47 13.99 6.06 0.03
C ALA A 47 14.00 4.82 -0.88
N ILE A 48 15.19 4.37 -1.31
CA ILE A 48 15.33 3.15 -2.12
C ILE A 48 14.82 1.93 -1.35
N THR A 49 15.22 1.74 -0.08
CA THR A 49 14.76 0.60 0.71
C THR A 49 13.26 0.64 0.95
N ASN A 50 12.69 1.83 1.17
CA ASN A 50 11.24 1.98 1.31
C ASN A 50 10.51 1.58 0.02
N LEU A 51 10.98 2.06 -1.14
CA LEU A 51 10.40 1.69 -2.43
C LEU A 51 10.53 0.19 -2.70
N GLN A 52 11.66 -0.42 -2.36
CA GLN A 52 11.84 -1.87 -2.47
C GLN A 52 10.85 -2.63 -1.58
N SER A 53 10.65 -2.19 -0.34
CA SER A 53 9.66 -2.79 0.57
C SER A 53 8.24 -2.70 0.01
N GLN A 54 7.87 -1.56 -0.58
CA GLN A 54 6.56 -1.38 -1.22
C GLN A 54 6.40 -2.29 -2.44
N ILE A 55 7.44 -2.41 -3.27
CA ILE A 55 7.43 -3.33 -4.42
C ILE A 55 7.21 -4.77 -3.96
N THR A 56 7.90 -5.20 -2.88
CA THR A 56 7.72 -6.55 -2.33
C THR A 56 6.31 -6.74 -1.78
N ALA A 57 5.79 -5.80 -1.00
CA ALA A 57 4.45 -5.89 -0.42
C ALA A 57 3.37 -5.98 -1.51
N ILE A 58 3.44 -5.13 -2.53
CA ILE A 58 2.48 -5.14 -3.64
C ILE A 58 2.54 -6.47 -4.42
N ARG A 59 3.73 -7.05 -4.59
CA ARG A 59 3.88 -8.35 -5.27
C ARG A 59 3.26 -9.48 -4.45
N GLU A 60 3.48 -9.48 -3.14
CA GLU A 60 2.89 -10.46 -2.23
C GLU A 60 1.37 -10.36 -2.21
N GLU A 61 0.81 -9.15 -2.10
CA GLU A 61 -0.63 -8.91 -2.16
C GLU A 61 -1.22 -9.37 -3.50
N LEU A 62 -0.52 -9.14 -4.62
CA LEU A 62 -0.97 -9.57 -5.93
C LEU A 62 -1.02 -11.10 -6.05
N GLU A 63 0.00 -11.80 -5.55
CA GLU A 63 0.03 -13.27 -5.50
C GLU A 63 -1.13 -13.81 -4.68
N GLN A 64 -1.43 -13.20 -3.53
CA GLN A 64 -2.60 -13.56 -2.72
C GLN A 64 -3.90 -13.35 -3.50
N VAL A 65 -4.08 -12.20 -4.14
CA VAL A 65 -5.30 -11.89 -4.92
C VAL A 65 -5.48 -12.85 -6.10
N GLU A 66 -4.39 -13.26 -6.75
CA GLU A 66 -4.44 -14.26 -7.83
C GLU A 66 -4.76 -15.66 -7.32
N ALA A 67 -4.31 -16.01 -6.11
CA ALA A 67 -4.68 -17.26 -5.44
C ALA A 67 -6.13 -17.25 -4.93
N LEU A 68 -6.72 -16.07 -4.67
CA LEU A 68 -8.11 -15.95 -4.24
C LEU A 68 -9.08 -16.31 -5.37
N GLY A 69 -10.10 -17.09 -5.01
CA GLY A 69 -11.17 -17.49 -5.94
C GLY A 69 -12.17 -16.36 -6.24
N LYS A 70 -13.25 -16.71 -6.94
CA LYS A 70 -14.34 -15.77 -7.26
C LYS A 70 -14.99 -15.22 -5.99
N SER A 71 -15.09 -13.91 -5.88
CA SER A 71 -15.81 -13.25 -4.77
C SER A 71 -17.27 -13.67 -4.69
N SER A 72 -17.91 -13.98 -5.83
CA SER A 72 -19.29 -14.47 -5.88
C SER A 72 -19.51 -15.75 -5.08
N ALA A 73 -18.52 -16.64 -5.02
CA ALA A 73 -18.61 -17.89 -4.26
C ALA A 73 -18.61 -17.63 -2.75
N VAL A 74 -17.69 -16.76 -2.29
CA VAL A 74 -17.61 -16.35 -0.87
C VAL A 74 -18.88 -15.60 -0.45
N CYS A 75 -19.42 -14.73 -1.31
CA CYS A 75 -20.68 -14.04 -1.02
C CYS A 75 -21.87 -15.00 -0.92
N GLN A 76 -21.94 -16.02 -1.79
CA GLN A 76 -22.98 -17.05 -1.71
C GLN A 76 -22.86 -17.88 -0.43
N GLU A 77 -21.64 -18.27 -0.04
CA GLU A 77 -21.38 -18.96 1.22
C GLU A 77 -21.81 -18.12 2.42
N LEU A 78 -21.45 -16.83 2.43
CA LEU A 78 -21.85 -15.90 3.48
C LEU A 78 -23.37 -15.81 3.59
N ILE A 79 -24.08 -15.59 2.49
CA ILE A 79 -25.55 -15.55 2.49
C ILE A 79 -26.11 -16.88 3.01
N SER A 80 -25.62 -18.01 2.51
CA SER A 80 -26.07 -19.35 2.94
C SER A 80 -25.87 -19.59 4.43
N SER A 81 -24.83 -18.99 5.03
CA SER A 81 -24.54 -19.10 6.46
C SER A 81 -25.41 -18.20 7.35
N VAL A 82 -25.81 -17.03 6.84
CA VAL A 82 -26.55 -16.01 7.59
C VAL A 82 -28.06 -16.16 7.43
N GLU A 83 -28.54 -16.48 6.22
CA GLU A 83 -29.96 -16.63 5.90
C GLU A 83 -30.75 -17.61 6.81
N PRO A 84 -30.22 -18.76 7.26
CA PRO A 84 -30.98 -19.66 8.12
C PRO A 84 -31.11 -19.19 9.58
N ILE A 85 -30.32 -18.19 10.01
CA ILE A 85 -30.32 -17.70 11.39
C ILE A 85 -31.20 -16.45 11.47
N PRO A 86 -32.40 -16.53 12.06
CA PRO A 86 -33.26 -15.36 12.21
C PRO A 86 -32.63 -14.36 13.19
N ASP A 87 -32.32 -13.15 12.72
CA ASP A 87 -31.90 -12.03 13.56
C ASP A 87 -33.08 -11.41 14.34
N PRO A 88 -33.15 -11.52 15.68
CA PRO A 88 -34.27 -11.03 16.50
C PRO A 88 -34.49 -9.51 16.44
N LEU A 89 -33.54 -8.75 15.89
CA LEU A 89 -33.67 -7.31 15.69
C LEU A 89 -34.27 -6.94 14.33
N LEU A 90 -34.47 -7.91 13.44
CA LEU A 90 -35.05 -7.68 12.12
C LEU A 90 -36.57 -7.92 12.12
N PRO A 91 -37.37 -7.04 11.50
CA PRO A 91 -38.83 -7.17 11.45
C PRO A 91 -39.33 -8.49 10.83
N SER A 92 -38.51 -9.13 10.00
CA SER A 92 -38.81 -10.38 9.31
C SER A 92 -38.73 -11.61 10.21
N THR A 93 -38.09 -11.52 11.38
CA THR A 93 -38.09 -12.61 12.35
C THR A 93 -39.38 -12.54 13.15
N MET A 94 -40.39 -13.25 12.66
CA MET A 94 -41.64 -13.48 13.37
C MET A 94 -41.38 -14.42 14.55
N GLY A 95 -40.75 -13.91 15.60
CA GLY A 95 -40.79 -14.45 16.95
C GLY A 95 -41.83 -13.69 17.77
N PRO A 96 -42.38 -14.27 18.86
CA PRO A 96 -43.17 -13.49 19.81
C PRO A 96 -42.33 -12.30 20.26
N ALA A 97 -42.79 -11.08 19.98
CA ALA A 97 -42.13 -9.89 20.46
C ALA A 97 -42.11 -9.96 21.99
N ASP A 98 -40.93 -10.17 22.57
CA ASP A 98 -40.78 -10.16 24.01
C ASP A 98 -41.08 -8.72 24.46
N VAL A 99 -42.22 -8.58 25.14
CA VAL A 99 -42.82 -7.32 25.59
C VAL A 99 -41.84 -6.52 26.46
N SER A 100 -40.84 -7.17 27.06
CA SER A 100 -39.81 -6.50 27.84
C SER A 100 -38.86 -5.61 27.01
N TRP A 101 -38.73 -5.87 25.69
CA TRP A 101 -37.90 -5.08 24.77
C TRP A 101 -38.55 -3.75 24.39
N ASP A 102 -39.88 -3.66 24.40
CA ASP A 102 -40.60 -2.40 24.18
C ASP A 102 -40.19 -1.35 25.22
N ARG A 103 -39.85 -1.77 26.45
CA ARG A 103 -39.32 -0.87 27.49
C ARG A 103 -37.98 -0.24 27.12
N TRP A 104 -37.12 -0.97 26.38
CA TRP A 104 -35.78 -0.51 26.00
C TRP A 104 -35.79 0.27 24.67
N PHE A 105 -36.59 -0.15 23.68
CA PHE A 105 -36.59 0.46 22.35
C PHE A 105 -37.71 1.49 22.10
N ARG A 106 -38.91 1.33 22.69
CA ARG A 106 -39.99 2.34 22.57
C ARG A 106 -39.92 3.41 23.66
N GLY A 107 -39.04 3.24 24.64
CA GLY A 107 -38.93 4.11 25.80
C GLY A 107 -40.11 3.90 26.75
N ALA A 108 -39.90 4.15 28.04
CA ALA A 108 -40.98 4.12 29.02
C ALA A 108 -42.07 5.13 28.59
N HIS A 109 -43.27 4.64 28.28
CA HIS A 109 -44.42 5.45 27.88
C HIS A 109 -45.01 6.29 29.03
N ASP A 110 -44.35 6.28 30.20
CA ASP A 110 -44.79 6.99 31.39
C ASP A 110 -43.63 7.82 31.95
N SER A 111 -43.36 8.96 31.32
CA SER A 111 -43.26 10.21 32.08
C SER A 111 -43.17 11.39 31.13
N LYS A 112 -43.95 12.42 31.47
CA LYS A 112 -43.98 13.76 30.87
C LYS A 112 -42.66 14.54 31.06
N ASN A 113 -41.50 13.93 30.85
CA ASN A 113 -40.22 14.64 30.92
C ASN A 113 -39.35 14.25 29.72
N GLN A 114 -39.67 14.88 28.60
CA GLN A 114 -38.84 14.91 27.40
C GLN A 114 -37.46 15.49 27.73
N LYS A 115 -36.46 14.62 27.85
CA LYS A 115 -35.06 14.96 27.57
C LYS A 115 -34.47 13.86 26.70
N ARG A 116 -34.82 13.93 25.41
CA ARG A 116 -34.14 13.18 24.35
C ARG A 116 -32.80 13.86 24.10
N TRP A 117 -31.71 13.11 24.25
CA TRP A 117 -30.41 13.44 23.67
C TRP A 117 -30.32 12.64 22.37
N ILE A 118 -30.85 13.24 21.30
CA ILE A 118 -30.60 13.04 19.86
C ILE A 118 -31.42 14.10 19.14
#